data_AF-A0AAV6PM15-F1
#
_entry.id   AF-A0AAV6PM15-F1
#
_cell.length_a   1.000
_cell.length_b   1.000
_cell.length_c   1.000
_cell.angle_alpha   90.00
_cell.angle_beta   90.00
_cell.angle_gamma   90.00
#
_symmetry.space_group_name_H-M   'P 1'
#
loop_
_entity.id
_entity.type
_entity.pdbx_description
1 polymer ?
#
loop_
_entity_poly.entity_id
_entity_poly.type
_entity_poly.pdbx_seq_one_letter_code
_entity_poly.pdbx_strand_id
1 'polypeptide(L)'
;MASVDEFLKAPSEELLDHCSREQLLRIAEHFQLEVGDKRMKENIKNIVKANLVDFGIFKAETHVDVPVARSSGCNDGGLTFEQRKELLLLQTEMEKLALEKLRSEAEIKRLHLEESRLSLQSGGVSHTSGFAG
;
A
#
# COMPACT_ATOMS: atom_id res chain seq x y z
N MET A 1 -13.76 12.04 -38.19
CA MET A 1 -12.31 12.27 -38.08
C MET A 1 -12.08 12.85 -36.71
N ALA A 2 -11.41 12.13 -35.79
CA ALA A 2 -11.05 12.70 -34.50
C ALA A 2 -10.10 13.88 -34.75
N SER A 3 -10.41 15.05 -34.19
CA SER A 3 -9.54 16.22 -34.34
C SER A 3 -8.62 16.35 -33.12
N VAL A 4 -7.39 16.83 -33.32
CA VAL A 4 -6.44 17.05 -32.23
C VAL A 4 -7.03 18.01 -31.20
N ASP A 5 -7.75 19.04 -31.63
CA ASP A 5 -8.41 19.99 -30.73
C ASP A 5 -9.51 19.36 -29.86
N GLU A 6 -10.24 18.38 -30.39
CA GLU A 6 -11.25 17.63 -29.64
C GLU A 6 -10.59 16.72 -28.60
N PHE A 7 -9.46 16.11 -28.94
CA PHE A 7 -8.63 15.38 -28.00
C PHE A 7 -8.04 16.27 -26.90
N LEU A 8 -7.60 17.48 -27.22
CA LEU A 8 -7.09 18.44 -26.23
C LEU A 8 -8.18 18.95 -25.28
N LYS A 9 -9.43 19.02 -25.74
CA LYS A 9 -10.59 19.38 -24.90
C LYS A 9 -11.07 18.23 -24.03
N ALA A 10 -11.09 17.01 -24.57
CA ALA A 10 -11.55 15.80 -23.89
C ALA A 10 -10.62 14.62 -24.25
N PRO A 11 -9.48 14.48 -23.56
CA PRO A 11 -8.52 13.45 -23.87
C PRO A 11 -9.05 12.08 -23.43
N SER A 12 -9.53 11.28 -24.39
CA SER A 12 -10.05 9.92 -24.17
C SER A 12 -9.28 8.87 -24.98
N GLU A 13 -9.22 7.65 -24.46
CA GLU A 13 -8.51 6.55 -25.10
C GLU A 13 -9.10 6.22 -26.47
N GLU A 14 -10.42 6.30 -26.59
CA GLU A 14 -11.16 6.07 -27.83
C GLU A 14 -10.77 7.09 -28.91
N LEU A 15 -10.59 8.37 -28.54
CA LEU A 15 -10.15 9.38 -29.50
C LEU A 15 -8.71 9.10 -29.97
N LEU A 16 -7.83 8.63 -29.08
CA LEU A 16 -6.46 8.30 -29.42
C LEU A 16 -6.37 7.13 -30.42
N ASP A 17 -7.27 6.16 -30.31
CA ASP A 17 -7.37 5.03 -31.25
C ASP A 17 -7.85 5.45 -32.65
N HIS A 18 -8.70 6.49 -32.71
CA HIS A 18 -9.20 7.05 -33.96
C HIS A 18 -8.28 8.12 -34.58
N CYS A 19 -7.19 8.50 -33.92
CA CYS A 19 -6.22 9.45 -34.45
C CYS A 19 -5.34 8.86 -35.57
N SER A 20 -4.99 9.70 -36.56
CA SER A 20 -3.99 9.41 -37.58
C SER A 20 -2.57 9.55 -37.03
N ARG A 21 -1.57 9.04 -37.75
CA ARG A 21 -0.16 9.12 -37.33
C ARG A 21 0.29 10.56 -37.10
N GLU A 22 -0.07 11.47 -38.00
CA GLU A 22 0.27 12.90 -37.91
C GLU A 22 -0.41 13.57 -36.72
N GLN A 23 -1.62 13.14 -36.37
CA GLN A 23 -2.35 13.65 -35.21
C GLN A 23 -1.72 13.18 -33.91
N LEU A 24 -1.28 11.91 -33.84
CA LEU A 24 -0.55 11.39 -32.68
C LEU A 24 0.78 12.13 -32.46
N LEU A 25 1.50 12.49 -33.53
CA LEU A 25 2.72 13.29 -33.43
C LEU A 25 2.42 14.72 -32.96
N ARG A 26 1.35 15.36 -33.45
CA ARG A 26 0.93 16.68 -32.96
C ARG A 26 0.50 16.66 -31.49
N ILE A 27 -0.20 15.60 -31.05
CA ILE A 27 -0.53 15.40 -29.64
C ILE A 27 0.76 15.23 -28.84
N ALA A 28 1.70 14.41 -29.32
CA ALA A 28 3.00 14.22 -28.68
C ALA A 28 3.76 15.55 -28.51
N GLU A 29 3.85 16.36 -29.57
CA GLU A 29 4.49 17.68 -29.51
C GLU A 29 3.78 18.63 -28.52
N HIS A 30 2.45 18.64 -28.51
CA HIS A 30 1.68 19.49 -27.60
C HIS A 30 1.92 19.16 -26.13
N PHE A 31 2.03 17.86 -25.81
CA PHE A 31 2.33 17.37 -24.46
C PHE A 31 3.85 17.21 -24.19
N GLN A 32 4.71 17.70 -25.08
CA GLN A 32 6.18 17.59 -25.01
C GLN A 32 6.68 16.14 -24.84
N LEU A 33 6.02 15.19 -25.50
CA LEU A 33 6.39 13.78 -25.53
C LEU A 33 7.42 13.53 -26.63
N GLU A 34 8.54 12.92 -26.28
CA GLU A 34 9.57 12.57 -27.25
C GLU A 34 9.21 11.25 -27.96
N VAL A 35 8.47 11.37 -29.06
CA VAL A 35 8.06 10.22 -29.89
C VAL A 35 8.82 10.25 -31.21
N GLY A 36 9.63 9.23 -31.44
CA GLY A 36 10.39 9.11 -32.70
C GLY A 36 9.48 9.04 -33.92
N ASP A 37 9.60 10.03 -34.80
CA ASP A 37 8.89 10.21 -36.07
C ASP A 37 8.96 8.99 -37.00
N LYS A 38 10.03 8.19 -36.95
CA LYS A 38 10.24 6.98 -37.75
C LYS A 38 9.53 5.73 -37.22
N ARG A 39 8.89 5.77 -36.05
CA ARG A 39 8.23 4.59 -35.45
C ARG A 39 6.88 4.28 -36.13
N MET A 40 6.44 3.03 -36.09
CA MET A 40 5.12 2.62 -36.60
C MET A 40 3.99 3.33 -35.84
N LYS A 41 2.85 3.56 -36.50
CA LYS A 41 1.67 4.23 -35.90
C LYS A 41 1.30 3.65 -34.53
N GLU A 42 1.32 2.32 -34.41
CA GLU A 42 1.01 1.62 -33.17
C GLU A 42 2.02 1.89 -32.05
N ASN A 43 3.31 1.97 -32.37
CA ASN A 43 4.35 2.35 -31.41
C ASN A 43 4.18 3.80 -30.95
N ILE A 44 3.90 4.72 -31.88
CA ILE A 44 3.63 6.12 -31.57
C ILE A 44 2.42 6.21 -30.63
N LYS A 45 1.34 5.47 -30.95
CA LYS A 45 0.13 5.39 -30.12
C LYS A 45 0.42 4.89 -28.71
N ASN A 46 1.19 3.81 -28.57
CA ASN A 46 1.53 3.22 -27.27
C ASN A 46 2.37 4.17 -26.41
N ILE A 47 3.34 4.87 -27.02
CA ILE A 47 4.17 5.85 -26.30
C ILE A 47 3.30 7.03 -25.84
N VAL A 48 2.47 7.58 -26.74
CA VAL A 48 1.54 8.68 -26.37
C VAL A 48 0.58 8.21 -25.28
N LYS A 49 -0.03 7.03 -25.41
CA LYS A 49 -0.94 6.46 -24.42
C LYS A 49 -0.27 6.31 -23.06
N ALA A 50 0.90 5.67 -22.99
CA ALA A 50 1.63 5.45 -21.75
C ALA A 50 1.96 6.79 -21.05
N ASN A 51 2.46 7.77 -21.81
CA ASN A 51 2.78 9.08 -21.25
C ASN A 51 1.54 9.83 -20.77
N LEU A 52 0.42 9.76 -21.49
CA LEU A 52 -0.82 10.42 -21.10
C LEU A 52 -1.46 9.76 -19.86
N VAL A 53 -1.35 8.43 -19.73
CA VAL A 53 -1.70 7.71 -18.48
C VAL A 53 -0.80 8.20 -17.35
N ASP A 54 0.51 8.27 -17.58
CA ASP A 54 1.45 8.79 -16.60
C ASP A 54 1.11 10.24 -16.23
N PHE A 55 0.67 11.08 -17.18
CA PHE A 55 0.34 12.50 -16.95
C PHE A 55 -0.97 12.66 -16.17
N GLY A 56 -1.67 11.55 -15.86
CA GLY A 56 -2.96 11.57 -15.19
C GLY A 56 -4.08 12.14 -16.07
N ILE A 57 -3.85 12.23 -17.37
CA ILE A 57 -4.81 12.75 -18.36
C ILE A 57 -5.89 11.69 -18.62
N PHE A 58 -5.49 10.43 -18.73
CA PHE A 58 -6.43 9.30 -18.66
C PHE A 58 -6.69 8.96 -17.19
N LYS A 59 -7.69 9.60 -16.60
CA LYS A 59 -8.22 9.19 -15.29
C LYS A 59 -8.95 7.86 -15.46
N ALA A 60 -8.38 6.79 -14.94
CA ALA A 60 -9.20 5.70 -14.43
C ALA A 60 -10.16 6.34 -13.42
N GLU A 61 -11.46 6.22 -13.66
CA GLU A 61 -12.49 6.76 -12.79
C GLU A 61 -12.29 6.20 -11.37
N THR A 62 -11.75 7.00 -10.46
CA THR A 62 -12.28 7.24 -9.11
C THR A 62 -11.37 8.16 -8.30
N HIS A 63 -12.01 9.22 -7.79
CA HIS A 63 -11.83 9.77 -6.45
C HIS A 63 -10.66 10.74 -6.19
N VAL A 64 -11.07 12.01 -6.01
CA VAL A 64 -10.51 13.12 -5.22
C VAL A 64 -9.06 13.58 -5.45
N ASP A 65 -8.94 14.90 -5.63
CA ASP A 65 -7.71 15.67 -5.63
C ASP A 65 -6.73 15.27 -4.52
N VAL A 66 -5.65 14.58 -4.90
CA VAL A 66 -4.36 14.63 -4.20
C VAL A 66 -3.27 14.61 -5.26
N PRO A 67 -2.27 15.51 -5.24
CA PRO A 67 -1.19 15.49 -6.20
C PRO A 67 -0.23 14.37 -5.82
N VAL A 68 -0.28 13.23 -6.51
CA VAL A 68 0.69 12.15 -6.32
C VAL A 68 1.44 11.89 -7.62
N ALA A 69 2.75 12.00 -7.46
CA ALA A 69 3.80 11.82 -8.43
C ALA A 69 3.69 10.50 -9.21
N ARG A 70 3.97 10.62 -10.51
CA ARG A 70 4.52 9.55 -11.34
C ARG A 70 5.74 8.94 -10.67
N SER A 71 5.80 7.62 -10.55
CA SER A 71 7.04 6.85 -10.58
C SER A 71 6.73 5.37 -10.70
N SER A 72 6.88 4.85 -11.91
CA SER A 72 7.13 3.42 -12.13
C SER A 72 8.57 3.15 -11.76
N GLY A 73 8.78 2.39 -10.70
CA GLY A 73 10.07 2.06 -10.12
C GLY A 73 9.88 1.59 -8.69
N CYS A 74 10.15 0.32 -8.45
CA CYS A 74 10.21 -0.27 -7.12
C CYS A 74 11.16 0.53 -6.21
N ASN A 75 10.63 1.50 -5.45
CA ASN A 75 11.27 2.15 -4.32
C ASN A 75 10.22 3.03 -3.62
N ASP A 76 9.91 2.74 -2.36
CA ASP A 76 9.61 3.65 -1.25
C ASP A 76 9.35 5.15 -1.60
N GLY A 77 8.38 5.43 -2.48
CA GLY A 77 8.33 6.69 -3.23
C GLY A 77 7.02 7.47 -3.12
N GLY A 78 6.02 6.95 -2.41
CA GLY A 78 4.73 7.62 -2.21
C GLY A 78 4.58 8.34 -0.87
N LEU A 79 5.50 8.14 0.07
CA LEU A 79 5.37 8.62 1.44
C LEU A 79 6.44 9.65 1.77
N THR A 80 6.05 10.72 2.46
CA THR A 80 6.98 11.71 3.02
C THR A 80 7.85 11.08 4.11
N PHE A 81 8.99 11.70 4.41
CA PHE A 81 9.85 11.26 5.51
C PHE A 81 9.08 11.15 6.84
N GLU A 82 8.18 12.10 7.09
CA GLU A 82 7.35 12.13 8.29
C GLU A 82 6.38 10.95 8.34
N GLN A 83 5.73 10.62 7.22
CA GLN A 83 4.85 9.45 7.10
C GLN A 83 5.60 8.13 7.30
N ARG A 84 6.82 8.01 6.74
CA ARG A 84 7.65 6.81 6.94
C ARG A 84 8.08 6.67 8.40
N LYS A 85 8.45 7.78 9.04
CA LYS A 85 8.79 7.82 10.45
C LYS A 85 7.59 7.40 11.31
N GLU A 86 6.41 7.91 11.01
CA GLU A 86 5.18 7.55 11.73
C GLU A 86 4.84 6.06 11.58
N LEU A 87 4.94 5.51 10.37
CA LEU A 87 4.77 4.08 10.13
C LEU A 87 5.77 3.24 10.93
N LEU A 88 7.04 3.63 10.95
CA LEU A 88 8.08 2.92 11.71
C LEU A 88 7.81 2.96 13.22
N LEU A 89 7.35 4.11 13.73
CA LEU A 89 6.96 4.25 15.13
C LEU A 89 5.75 3.38 15.46
N LEU A 90 4.72 3.37 14.61
CA LEU A 90 3.53 2.55 14.80
C LEU A 90 3.87 1.06 14.81
N GLN A 91 4.74 0.62 13.89
CA GLN A 91 5.23 -0.77 13.86
C GLN A 91 5.96 -1.14 15.16
N THR A 92 6.83 -0.25 15.64
CA THR A 92 7.57 -0.44 16.90
C THR A 92 6.62 -0.52 18.11
N GLU A 93 5.59 0.31 18.15
CA GLU A 93 4.60 0.31 19.22
C GLU A 93 3.77 -0.97 19.24
N MET A 94 3.35 -1.47 18.06
CA MET A 94 2.66 -2.75 17.96
C MET A 94 3.52 -3.92 18.46
N GLU A 95 4.80 -3.96 18.10
CA GLU A 95 5.74 -4.98 18.57
C GLU A 95 5.92 -4.92 20.10
N LYS A 96 6.08 -3.70 20.65
CA LYS A 96 6.18 -3.50 22.10
C LYS A 96 4.94 -3.99 22.83
N LEU A 97 3.75 -3.66 22.33
CA LEU A 97 2.48 -4.10 22.94
C LEU A 97 2.34 -5.63 22.89
N ALA A 98 2.75 -6.25 21.78
CA ALA A 98 2.72 -7.71 21.63
C ALA A 98 3.65 -8.40 22.66
N LEU A 99 4.85 -7.87 22.87
CA LEU A 99 5.79 -8.37 23.87
C LEU A 99 5.26 -8.19 25.30
N GLU A 100 4.68 -7.04 25.61
CA GLU A 100 4.10 -6.75 26.93
C GLU A 100 2.91 -7.68 27.24
N LYS A 101 2.06 -7.94 26.24
CA LYS A 101 0.96 -8.90 26.35
C LYS A 101 1.49 -10.31 26.64
N LEU A 102 2.49 -10.76 25.87
CA LEU A 102 3.09 -12.08 26.07
C LEU A 102 3.72 -12.21 27.46
N ARG A 103 4.40 -11.16 27.94
CA ARG A 103 4.99 -11.11 29.28
C ARG A 103 3.92 -11.20 30.37
N SER A 104 2.84 -10.44 30.22
CA SER A 104 1.71 -10.45 31.15
C SER A 104 1.03 -11.82 31.20
N GLU A 105 0.82 -12.45 30.04
CA GLU A 105 0.27 -13.81 29.96
C GLU A 105 1.17 -14.86 30.62
N ALA A 106 2.50 -14.74 30.45
CA ALA A 106 3.46 -15.62 31.11
C ALA A 106 3.42 -15.46 32.64
N GLU A 107 3.30 -14.23 33.13
CA GLU A 107 3.22 -13.96 34.56
C GLU A 107 1.91 -14.49 35.16
N ILE A 108 0.78 -14.32 34.47
CA ILE A 108 -0.52 -14.88 34.89
C ILE A 108 -0.43 -16.41 34.97
N LYS A 109 0.15 -17.06 33.95
CA LYS A 109 0.34 -18.51 33.95
C LYS A 109 1.23 -18.98 35.09
N ARG A 110 2.29 -18.22 35.41
CA ARG A 110 3.20 -18.50 36.53
C ARG A 110 2.46 -18.44 37.87
N LEU A 111 1.70 -17.36 38.10
CA LEU A 111 0.90 -17.18 39.32
C LEU A 111 -0.16 -18.28 39.47
N HIS A 112 -0.85 -18.65 38.39
CA HIS A 112 -1.87 -19.70 38.42
C HIS A 112 -1.26 -21.08 38.72
N LEU A 113 -0.05 -21.36 38.21
CA LEU A 113 0.72 -22.55 38.56
C LEU A 113 1.10 -22.57 40.05
N GLU A 114 1.53 -21.42 40.58
CA GLU A 114 1.89 -21.27 41.99
C GLU A 114 0.68 -21.45 42.92
N GLU A 115 -0.46 -20.86 42.57
CA GLU A 115 -1.73 -21.03 43.27
C GLU A 115 -2.19 -22.51 43.27
N SER A 116 -2.15 -23.16 42.10
CA SER A 116 -2.50 -24.59 41.98
C SER A 116 -1.57 -25.49 42.81
N ARG A 117 -0.28 -25.13 42.92
CA ARG A 117 0.67 -25.86 43.77
C ARG A 117 0.35 -25.69 45.26
N LEU A 118 0.03 -24.47 45.68
CA LEU A 118 -0.30 -24.17 47.08
C LEU A 118 -1.64 -24.81 47.48
N SER A 119 -2.63 -24.86 46.59
CA SER A 119 -3.91 -25.52 46.87
C SER A 119 -3.76 -27.03 47.06
N LEU A 120 -2.89 -27.69 46.28
CA LEU A 120 -2.54 -29.10 46.47
C LEU A 120 -1.81 -29.36 47.79
N GLN A 121 -0.92 -28.47 48.21
CA GLN A 121 -0.23 -28.59 49.52
C GLN A 121 -1.17 -28.32 50.70
N SER A 122 -2.12 -27.40 50.55
CA SER A 122 -3.15 -27.11 51.55
C SER A 122 -4.18 -28.24 51.69
N GLY A 123 -4.51 -28.94 50.60
CA GLY A 123 -5.44 -30.08 50.63
C GLY A 123 -4.84 -31.40 51.14
N GLY A 124 -3.51 -31.48 51.26
CA GLY A 124 -2.79 -32.68 51.70
C GLY A 124 -2.58 -32.81 53.22
N VAL A 125 -2.97 -31.81 54.02
CA VAL A 125 -2.83 -31.84 55.48
C VAL A 125 -4.20 -32.02 56.14
N SER A 126 -4.81 -33.17 55.92
CA SER A 126 -5.98 -33.59 56.71
C SER A 126 -5.94 -35.10 56.93
N HIS A 127 -5.82 -35.48 58.21
CA HIS A 127 -5.96 -36.81 58.81
C HIS A 127 -4.81 -37.83 58.68
N THR A 128 -3.79 -37.68 59.53
CA THR A 128 -3.28 -38.80 60.34
C THR A 128 -2.95 -38.31 61.76
N SER A 129 -3.96 -37.88 62.52
CA SER A 129 -3.86 -37.76 63.98
C SER A 129 -4.71 -38.83 64.64
N GLY A 130 -4.04 -39.70 65.41
CA GLY A 130 -4.65 -40.42 66.53
C GLY A 130 -5.24 -41.80 66.23
N PHE A 131 -4.42 -42.84 66.42
CA PHE A 131 -4.91 -44.02 67.14
C PHE A 131 -3.77 -44.60 67.98
N ALA A 132 -3.74 -44.19 69.25
CA ALA A 132 -3.07 -44.89 70.33
C ALA A 132 -4.16 -45.64 71.10
N GLY A 133 -3.95 -46.94 71.34
CA GLY A 133 -4.88 -47.83 72.03
C GLY A 133 -4.66 -49.28 71.66
#